data_AF-A0A7C2TPP3-F1
#
_entry.id   AF-A0A7C2TPP3-F1
#
_cell.length_a   1.000
_cell.length_b   1.000
_cell.length_c   1.000
_cell.angle_alpha   90.00
_cell.angle_beta   90.00
_cell.angle_gamma   90.00
#
_symmetry.space_group_name_H-M   'P 1'
#
loop_
_entity.id
_entity.type
_entity.pdbx_description
1 polymer ?
#
loop_
_entity_poly.entity_id
_entity_poly.type
_entity_poly.pdbx_seq_one_letter_code
_entity_poly.pdbx_strand_id
1 'polypeptide(L)'
;EAYFGNKNSSVAVCTLSSIDLLKKLSEPKFLQNVAMIGRLLSENKGIESLVHYVNKNPNIKTIILCGKEVWGHKAGHSLLQLHKNGVDNNGRIIDSTSPDPVITLTESKVKKFQSQVRIIDMIGETNQDKIIQSIKTV
;
A
#
# COMPACT_ATOMS: atom_id res chain seq x y z
N GLU A 1 -3.60 11.37 -1.05
CA GLU A 1 -3.10 11.82 -2.37
C GLU A 1 -2.50 10.65 -3.10
N ALA A 2 -2.78 10.53 -4.40
CA ALA A 2 -2.23 9.48 -5.26
C ALA A 2 -2.05 10.00 -6.69
N TYR A 3 -1.06 9.45 -7.39
CA TYR A 3 -0.75 9.68 -8.80
C TYR A 3 -0.84 8.34 -9.54
N PHE A 4 -1.45 8.35 -10.70
CA PHE A 4 -1.63 7.16 -11.53
C PHE A 4 -0.61 7.14 -12.65
N GLY A 5 -0.04 5.96 -12.90
CA GLY A 5 0.98 5.75 -13.91
C GLY A 5 0.53 4.79 -15.00
N ASN A 6 1.40 3.86 -15.36
CA ASN A 6 1.11 2.82 -16.35
C ASN A 6 0.15 1.77 -15.79
N LYS A 7 -1.10 1.77 -16.26
CA LYS A 7 -2.16 0.80 -15.86
C LYS A 7 -1.79 -0.67 -16.04
N ASN A 8 -0.82 -0.98 -16.90
CA ASN A 8 -0.34 -2.35 -17.16
C ASN A 8 0.84 -2.76 -16.27
N SER A 9 1.41 -1.83 -15.48
CA SER A 9 2.46 -2.16 -14.53
C SER A 9 1.92 -3.07 -13.41
N SER A 10 2.79 -3.97 -12.95
CA SER A 10 2.52 -4.87 -11.84
C SER A 10 2.82 -4.28 -10.46
N VAL A 11 3.34 -3.06 -10.40
CA VAL A 11 3.87 -2.45 -9.17
C VAL A 11 3.03 -1.26 -8.75
N ALA A 12 2.60 -1.24 -7.49
CA ALA A 12 2.09 -0.04 -6.83
C ALA A 12 3.06 0.39 -5.71
N VAL A 13 3.14 1.69 -5.44
CA VAL A 13 4.01 2.24 -4.39
C VAL A 13 3.15 3.00 -3.38
N CYS A 14 3.37 2.70 -2.11
CA CYS A 14 2.78 3.41 -1.00
C CYS A 14 3.88 4.13 -0.22
N THR A 15 3.77 5.46 -0.06
CA THR A 15 4.79 6.30 0.60
C THR A 15 4.41 6.71 2.03
N LEU A 16 3.37 6.09 2.60
CA LEU A 16 2.88 6.35 3.95
C LEU A 16 2.71 7.87 4.24
N SER A 17 3.34 8.39 5.30
CA SER A 17 3.27 9.81 5.66
C SER A 17 4.22 10.71 4.84
N SER A 18 5.09 10.12 4.02
CA SER A 18 6.18 10.85 3.33
C SER A 18 5.70 11.56 2.07
N ILE A 19 5.26 12.82 2.21
CA ILE A 19 4.81 13.65 1.10
C ILE A 19 5.94 14.03 0.13
N ASP A 20 7.14 14.30 0.63
CA ASP A 20 8.27 14.67 -0.25
C ASP A 20 8.70 13.48 -1.12
N LEU A 21 8.62 12.27 -0.57
CA LEU A 21 8.86 11.03 -1.32
C LEU A 21 7.79 10.82 -2.39
N LEU A 22 6.52 11.06 -2.06
CA LEU A 22 5.42 11.03 -3.04
C LEU A 22 5.70 11.98 -4.21
N LYS A 23 6.04 13.25 -3.91
CA LYS A 23 6.32 14.26 -4.92
C LYS A 23 7.46 13.85 -5.85
N LYS A 24 8.59 13.39 -5.28
CA LYS A 24 9.76 12.93 -6.04
C LYS A 24 9.46 11.72 -6.93
N LEU A 25 8.72 10.74 -6.40
CA LEU A 25 8.39 9.52 -7.15
C LEU A 25 7.25 9.75 -8.16
N SER A 26 6.46 10.81 -8.02
CA SER A 26 5.38 11.17 -8.95
C SER A 26 5.85 11.85 -10.24
N GLU A 27 7.16 12.05 -10.42
CA GLU A 27 7.69 12.57 -11.69
C GLU A 27 7.38 11.60 -12.86
N PRO A 28 7.08 12.11 -14.08
CA PRO A 28 6.65 11.28 -15.21
C PRO A 28 7.56 10.08 -15.52
N LYS A 29 8.89 10.27 -15.43
CA LYS A 29 9.90 9.22 -15.67
C LYS A 29 9.77 8.02 -14.75
N PHE A 30 9.17 8.17 -13.56
CA PHE A 30 8.95 7.08 -12.61
C PHE A 30 7.55 6.51 -12.73
N LEU A 31 6.54 7.35 -12.96
CA LEU A 31 5.15 6.92 -13.12
C LEU A 31 4.95 5.90 -14.25
N GLN A 32 5.74 5.94 -15.30
CA GLN A 32 5.68 4.95 -16.38
C GLN A 32 6.00 3.51 -15.95
N ASN A 33 6.68 3.32 -14.81
CA ASN A 33 7.09 2.01 -14.30
C ASN A 33 6.12 1.43 -13.25
N VAL A 34 5.14 2.20 -12.79
CA VAL A 34 4.24 1.81 -11.70
C VAL A 34 2.79 2.07 -12.08
N ALA A 35 1.87 1.29 -11.54
CA ALA A 35 0.43 1.48 -11.74
C ALA A 35 -0.07 2.72 -10.98
N MET A 36 0.42 2.89 -9.75
CA MET A 36 0.11 4.06 -8.93
C MET A 36 1.20 4.31 -7.89
N ILE A 37 1.24 5.55 -7.41
CA ILE A 37 2.00 5.96 -6.23
C ILE A 37 1.09 6.78 -5.34
N GLY A 38 0.99 6.45 -4.05
CA GLY A 38 0.12 7.21 -3.15
C GLY A 38 0.56 7.16 -1.69
N ARG A 39 0.07 8.13 -0.92
CA ARG A 39 0.17 8.09 0.54
C ARG A 39 -0.93 7.21 1.12
N LEU A 40 -0.61 6.47 2.17
CA LEU A 40 -1.55 5.75 3.01
C LEU A 40 -1.47 6.32 4.42
N LEU A 41 -2.53 7.01 4.84
CA LEU A 41 -2.54 7.80 6.08
C LEU A 41 -3.40 7.19 7.18
N SER A 42 -4.48 6.47 6.82
CA SER A 42 -5.34 5.82 7.81
C SER A 42 -5.28 4.30 7.69
N GLU A 43 -5.39 3.65 8.83
CA GLU A 43 -5.45 2.21 9.07
C GLU A 43 -6.78 1.57 8.64
N ASN A 44 -7.73 2.37 8.16
CA ASN A 44 -9.08 1.96 7.79
C ASN A 44 -9.42 2.37 6.34
N LYS A 45 -10.10 3.49 6.13
CA LYS A 45 -10.55 4.00 4.82
C LYS A 45 -9.43 4.09 3.77
N GLY A 46 -8.22 4.43 4.21
CA GLY A 46 -7.04 4.44 3.35
C GLY A 46 -6.70 3.04 2.82
N ILE A 47 -6.69 2.05 3.72
CA ILE A 47 -6.47 0.65 3.38
C ILE A 47 -7.61 0.13 2.49
N GLU A 48 -8.87 0.45 2.80
CA GLU A 48 -10.02 0.04 1.99
C GLU A 48 -9.91 0.54 0.55
N SER A 49 -9.52 1.80 0.39
CA SER A 49 -9.34 2.44 -0.93
C SER A 49 -8.22 1.75 -1.72
N LEU A 50 -7.09 1.44 -1.06
CA LEU A 50 -5.97 0.73 -1.67
C LEU A 50 -6.37 -0.70 -2.09
N VAL A 51 -7.03 -1.45 -1.21
CA VAL A 51 -7.48 -2.81 -1.50
C VAL A 51 -8.49 -2.83 -2.65
N HIS A 52 -9.44 -1.89 -2.66
CA HIS A 52 -10.42 -1.78 -3.74
C HIS A 52 -9.75 -1.48 -5.09
N TYR A 53 -8.78 -0.58 -5.11
CA TYR A 53 -8.03 -0.26 -6.32
C TYR A 53 -7.24 -1.47 -6.83
N VAL A 54 -6.51 -2.15 -5.95
CA VAL A 54 -5.75 -3.36 -6.28
C VAL A 54 -6.67 -4.46 -6.82
N ASN A 55 -7.78 -4.75 -6.13
CA ASN A 55 -8.74 -5.77 -6.56
C ASN A 55 -9.42 -5.45 -7.90
N LYS A 56 -9.48 -4.17 -8.31
CA LYS A 56 -9.99 -3.75 -9.61
C LYS A 56 -8.93 -3.79 -10.72
N ASN A 57 -7.65 -3.70 -10.37
CA ASN A 57 -6.55 -3.77 -11.33
C ASN A 57 -5.76 -5.07 -11.14
N PRO A 58 -6.13 -6.17 -11.85
CA PRO A 58 -5.50 -7.48 -11.68
C PRO A 58 -4.03 -7.52 -12.10
N ASN A 59 -3.53 -6.50 -12.81
CA ASN A 59 -2.12 -6.39 -13.19
C ASN A 59 -1.23 -6.17 -11.97
N ILE A 60 -1.71 -5.47 -10.94
CA ILE A 60 -0.93 -5.16 -9.74
C ILE A 60 -0.68 -6.44 -8.94
N LYS A 61 0.59 -6.84 -8.84
CA LYS A 61 1.08 -8.02 -8.12
C LYS A 61 2.01 -7.67 -6.96
N THR A 62 2.55 -6.46 -6.93
CA THR A 62 3.51 -6.03 -5.91
C THR A 62 3.11 -4.66 -5.36
N ILE A 63 3.12 -4.52 -4.04
CA ILE A 63 3.04 -3.23 -3.37
C ILE A 63 4.37 -2.98 -2.66
N ILE A 64 5.04 -1.88 -3.00
CA ILE A 64 6.20 -1.40 -2.26
C ILE A 64 5.68 -0.44 -1.18
N LEU A 65 5.80 -0.84 0.08
CA LEU A 65 5.35 -0.06 1.23
C LEU A 65 6.56 0.63 1.84
N CYS A 66 6.72 1.93 1.59
CA CYS A 66 7.92 2.70 1.94
C CYS A 66 7.57 4.04 2.59
N GLY A 67 8.61 4.77 3.01
CA GLY A 67 8.47 6.04 3.69
C GLY A 67 8.20 5.89 5.19
N LYS A 68 8.16 7.03 5.88
CA LYS A 68 7.91 7.11 7.32
C LYS A 68 6.51 6.61 7.67
N GLU A 69 6.42 5.74 8.67
CA GLU A 69 5.15 5.30 9.25
C GLU A 69 4.30 6.49 9.73
N VAL A 70 2.99 6.32 9.71
CA VAL A 70 2.03 7.33 10.17
C VAL A 70 1.94 7.25 11.68
N TRP A 71 2.37 8.32 12.35
CA TRP A 71 2.26 8.39 13.81
C TRP A 71 0.80 8.33 14.27
N GLY A 72 0.53 7.60 15.35
CA GLY A 72 -0.83 7.31 15.84
C GLY A 72 -1.53 6.23 15.03
N HIS A 73 -1.73 6.44 13.72
CA HIS A 73 -2.50 5.54 12.87
C HIS A 73 -1.80 4.22 12.54
N LYS A 74 -0.47 4.20 12.40
CA LYS A 74 0.33 3.02 12.00
C LYS A 74 -0.26 2.30 10.78
N ALA A 75 -0.58 3.06 9.74
CA ALA A 75 -1.31 2.56 8.59
C ALA A 75 -0.51 1.51 7.80
N GLY A 76 0.83 1.64 7.75
CA GLY A 76 1.70 0.64 7.13
C GLY A 76 1.66 -0.70 7.87
N HIS A 77 1.84 -0.66 9.19
CA HIS A 77 1.68 -1.82 10.05
C HIS A 77 0.32 -2.49 9.86
N SER A 78 -0.78 -1.73 9.88
CA SER A 78 -2.13 -2.28 9.65
C SER A 78 -2.27 -2.95 8.29
N LEU A 79 -1.68 -2.39 7.24
CA LEU A 79 -1.72 -3.01 5.90
C LEU A 79 -0.98 -4.35 5.87
N LEU A 80 0.19 -4.43 6.53
CA LEU A 80 0.96 -5.67 6.66
C LEU A 80 0.17 -6.74 7.43
N GLN A 81 -0.50 -6.35 8.52
CA GLN A 81 -1.33 -7.27 9.29
C GLN A 81 -2.59 -7.72 8.54
N LEU A 82 -3.22 -6.83 7.77
CA LEU A 82 -4.33 -7.21 6.89
C LEU A 82 -3.88 -8.24 5.85
N HIS A 83 -2.71 -8.01 5.24
CA HIS A 83 -2.16 -8.94 4.24
C HIS A 83 -1.84 -10.30 4.86
N LYS A 84 -1.24 -10.32 6.05
CA LYS A 84 -0.82 -11.55 6.72
C LYS A 84 -1.98 -12.32 7.36
N ASN A 85 -2.83 -11.63 8.11
CA ASN A 85 -3.77 -12.24 9.05
C ASN A 85 -5.24 -12.04 8.65
N GLY A 86 -5.55 -11.07 7.79
CA GLY A 86 -6.92 -10.75 7.42
C GLY A 86 -7.67 -9.95 8.50
N VAL A 87 -8.97 -10.21 8.63
CA VAL A 87 -9.88 -9.52 9.56
C VAL A 87 -10.67 -10.52 10.40
N ASP A 88 -11.09 -10.10 11.59
CA ASP A 88 -12.03 -10.85 12.44
C ASP A 88 -13.50 -10.65 12.00
N ASN A 89 -14.43 -11.27 12.74
CA ASN A 89 -15.87 -11.20 12.48
C ASN A 89 -16.46 -9.78 12.57
N ASN A 90 -15.75 -8.84 13.21
CA ASN A 90 -16.16 -7.44 13.36
C ASN A 90 -15.44 -6.53 12.33
N GLY A 91 -14.68 -7.10 11.39
CA GLY A 91 -13.90 -6.34 10.42
C GLY A 91 -12.63 -5.71 10.99
N ARG A 92 -12.22 -6.07 12.21
CA ARG A 92 -10.97 -5.59 12.81
C ARG A 92 -9.80 -6.34 12.19
N ILE A 93 -8.77 -5.60 11.77
CA ILE A 93 -7.53 -6.18 11.25
C ILE A 93 -6.80 -6.91 12.39
N ILE A 94 -6.62 -8.22 12.22
CA ILE A 94 -6.05 -9.11 13.24
C ILE A 94 -4.58 -8.73 13.49
N ASP A 95 -4.18 -8.64 14.75
CA ASP A 95 -2.84 -8.21 15.24
C ASP A 95 -2.43 -6.77 14.91
N SER A 96 -3.33 -5.95 14.37
CA SER A 96 -3.01 -4.52 14.23
C SER A 96 -2.92 -3.82 15.59
N THR A 97 -1.81 -3.08 15.79
CA THR A 97 -1.57 -2.25 16.98
C THR A 97 -2.01 -0.79 16.80
N SER A 98 -2.76 -0.50 15.73
CA SER A 98 -3.38 0.80 15.49
C SER A 98 -4.56 1.03 16.46
N PRO A 99 -4.93 2.28 16.74
CA PRO A 99 -6.08 2.59 17.60
C PRO A 99 -7.40 2.05 17.05
N ASP A 100 -7.70 2.28 15.76
CA ASP A 100 -8.98 1.92 15.16
C ASP A 100 -8.86 1.19 13.79
N PRO A 101 -8.25 -0.01 13.75
CA PRO A 101 -8.03 -0.79 12.53
C PRO A 101 -9.26 -1.60 12.13
N VAL A 102 -10.41 -0.93 11.95
CA VAL A 102 -11.67 -1.57 11.53
C VAL A 102 -11.99 -1.20 10.09
N ILE A 103 -12.30 -2.20 9.27
CA ILE A 103 -12.66 -2.04 7.86
C ILE A 103 -13.98 -2.76 7.53
N THR A 104 -14.64 -2.31 6.47
CA THR A 104 -15.95 -2.81 5.99
C THR A 104 -15.81 -3.75 4.78
N LEU A 105 -14.58 -4.09 4.39
CA LEU A 105 -14.32 -5.03 3.30
C LEU A 105 -14.79 -6.43 3.68
N THR A 106 -15.45 -7.11 2.73
CA THR A 106 -15.82 -8.51 2.91
C THR A 106 -14.59 -9.40 2.94
N GLU A 107 -14.66 -10.52 3.66
CA GLU A 107 -13.58 -11.52 3.74
C GLU A 107 -13.11 -11.95 2.33
N SER A 108 -14.03 -12.11 1.38
CA SER A 108 -13.70 -12.43 -0.01
C SER A 108 -12.83 -11.35 -0.69
N LYS A 109 -13.10 -10.07 -0.44
CA LYS A 109 -12.27 -8.96 -0.97
C LYS A 109 -10.89 -8.95 -0.31
N VAL A 110 -10.81 -9.27 0.98
CA VAL A 110 -9.54 -9.38 1.70
C VAL A 110 -8.73 -10.56 1.16
N LYS A 111 -9.31 -11.75 1.03
CA LYS A 111 -8.65 -12.94 0.46
C LYS A 111 -8.18 -12.73 -0.98
N LYS A 112 -8.98 -12.06 -1.81
CA LYS A 112 -8.56 -11.65 -3.15
C LYS A 112 -7.32 -10.76 -3.11
N PHE A 113 -7.30 -9.77 -2.23
CA PHE A 113 -6.15 -8.89 -2.07
C PHE A 113 -4.91 -9.67 -1.61
N GLN A 114 -5.02 -10.49 -0.57
CA GLN A 114 -3.93 -11.30 -0.01
C GLN A 114 -3.28 -12.21 -1.07
N SER A 115 -4.11 -12.86 -1.91
CA SER A 115 -3.64 -13.74 -2.98
C SER A 115 -3.14 -13.00 -4.21
N GLN A 116 -3.62 -11.79 -4.49
CA GLN A 116 -3.25 -11.04 -5.68
C GLN A 116 -1.88 -10.37 -5.56
N VAL A 117 -1.54 -9.85 -4.37
CA VAL A 117 -0.32 -9.06 -4.18
C VAL A 117 0.62 -9.65 -3.14
N ARG A 118 1.91 -9.45 -3.37
CA ARG A 118 2.93 -9.45 -2.31
C ARG A 118 3.19 -8.02 -1.85
N ILE A 119 3.48 -7.84 -0.56
CA ILE A 119 3.92 -6.55 -0.03
C ILE A 119 5.42 -6.62 0.26
N ILE A 120 6.18 -5.69 -0.30
CA ILE A 120 7.58 -5.48 0.05
C ILE A 120 7.62 -4.41 1.14
N ASP A 121 7.93 -4.85 2.35
CA ASP A 121 8.07 -3.97 3.49
C ASP A 121 9.40 -3.20 3.42
N MET A 122 9.28 -1.90 3.22
CA MET A 122 10.36 -0.91 3.26
C MET A 122 9.96 0.26 4.17
N ILE A 123 9.12 0.03 5.17
CA ILE A 123 8.70 1.08 6.11
C ILE A 123 9.95 1.70 6.75
N GLY A 124 9.99 3.03 6.79
CA GLY A 124 11.14 3.82 7.26
C GLY A 124 12.17 4.15 6.19
N GLU A 125 12.20 3.44 5.05
CA GLU A 125 13.09 3.78 3.95
C GLU A 125 12.57 5.01 3.20
N THR A 126 13.39 6.05 3.12
CA THR A 126 13.07 7.31 2.43
C THR A 126 14.08 7.66 1.33
N ASN A 127 15.10 6.83 1.12
CA ASN A 127 16.05 6.99 0.04
C ASN A 127 15.39 6.63 -1.29
N GLN A 128 15.24 7.64 -2.14
CA GLN A 128 14.59 7.53 -3.44
C GLN A 128 15.26 6.48 -4.34
N ASP A 129 16.60 6.42 -4.38
CA ASP A 129 17.33 5.53 -5.28
C ASP A 129 17.12 4.06 -4.89
N LYS A 130 17.11 3.74 -3.59
CA LYS A 130 16.80 2.38 -3.11
C LYS A 130 15.38 1.94 -3.45
N ILE A 131 14.41 2.85 -3.34
CA ILE A 131 13.02 2.57 -3.69
C ILE A 131 12.86 2.36 -5.19
N ILE A 132 13.51 3.21 -6.01
CA ILE A 132 13.54 3.05 -7.47
C ILE A 132 14.19 1.73 -7.86
N GLN A 133 15.30 1.37 -7.22
CA GLN A 133 15.95 0.08 -7.46
C GLN A 133 15.00 -1.07 -7.15
N SER A 134 14.27 -0.98 -6.04
CA SER A 134 13.26 -1.99 -5.68
C SER A 134 12.14 -2.08 -6.72
N ILE A 135 11.65 -0.95 -7.28
CA ILE A 135 10.67 -0.93 -8.38
C ILE A 135 11.19 -1.66 -9.62
N LYS A 136 12.50 -1.58 -9.91
CA LYS A 136 13.11 -2.20 -11.10
C LYS A 136 13.37 -3.70 -10.96
N THR A 137 13.50 -4.21 -9.74
CA THR A 137 13.88 -5.60 -9.45
C THR A 137 12.66 -6.53 -9.33
N VAL A 138 11.44 -5.98 -9.36
CA VAL A 138 10.20 -6.69 -9.05
C VAL A 138 9.32 -6.99 -10.24
#